data_AF-A0A4Q7ZHL8-F1
#
_entry.id   AF-A0A4Q7ZHL8-F1
#
_cell.length_a   1.000
_cell.length_b   1.000
_cell.length_c   1.000
_cell.angle_alpha   90.00
_cell.angle_beta   90.00
_cell.angle_gamma   90.00
#
_symmetry.space_group_name_H-M   'P 1'
#
loop_
_entity.id
_entity.type
_entity.pdbx_description
1 polymer ?
#
loop_
_entity_poly.entity_id
_entity_poly.type
_entity_poly.pdbx_seq_one_letter_code
_entity_poly.pdbx_strand_id
1 'polypeptide(L)' 'MRRLDQNWRTSTRSGTEGNCVEVRLDGETIVVRDSKNRSGPVLRFTDAEWRAFLAGAQDGEFDLPA' A
#
# COMPACT_ATOMS: atom_id res chain seq x y z
N MET A 1 1.78 24.81 6.11
CA MET A 1 1.48 23.77 7.12
C MET A 1 0.99 22.52 6.40
N ARG A 2 1.85 21.52 6.15
CA ARG A 2 1.45 20.22 5.57
C ARG A 2 0.85 19.36 6.69
N ARG A 3 -0.47 19.15 6.68
CA ARG A 3 -1.14 18.06 7.43
C ARG A 3 -1.26 16.84 6.50
N LEU A 4 -0.19 16.11 6.17
CA LEU A 4 -0.30 15.08 5.12
C LEU A 4 -0.42 13.62 5.59
N ASP A 5 -0.23 13.31 6.87
CA ASP A 5 0.43 12.03 7.13
C ASP A 5 0.19 11.35 8.48
N GLN A 6 -0.70 11.84 9.36
CA GLN A 6 -0.70 11.35 10.76
C GLN A 6 -0.85 9.83 10.98
N ASN A 7 -1.38 9.05 10.02
CA ASN A 7 -1.48 7.59 10.14
C ASN A 7 -1.04 6.79 8.88
N TRP A 8 -0.41 7.43 7.89
CA TRP A 8 0.12 6.69 6.73
C TRP A 8 1.52 6.13 7.06
N ARG A 9 1.70 4.83 6.86
CA ARG A 9 2.99 4.15 7.02
C ARG A 9 3.59 3.87 5.65
N THR A 10 4.70 4.53 5.34
CA THR A 10 5.49 4.25 4.14
C THR A 10 6.30 2.96 4.36
N SER A 11 6.35 2.10 3.35
CA SER A 11 7.17 0.88 3.41
C SER A 11 8.66 1.24 3.54
N THR A 12 9.41 0.52 4.39
CA THR A 12 10.87 0.69 4.53
C THR A 12 11.65 0.27 3.29
N ARG A 13 11.01 -0.45 2.35
CA ARG A 13 11.56 -0.78 1.02
C ARG A 13 11.38 0.35 0.00
N SER A 14 10.72 1.44 0.39
CA SER A 14 10.57 2.64 -0.44
C SER A 14 11.90 3.40 -0.51
N GLY A 15 12.70 3.12 -1.54
CA GLY A 15 13.96 3.80 -1.81
C GLY A 15 13.92 4.70 -3.04
N THR A 16 15.09 5.17 -3.48
CA THR A 16 15.26 6.03 -4.67
C THR A 16 14.85 5.30 -5.96
N GLU A 17 14.98 3.98 -5.99
CA GLU A 17 14.81 3.13 -7.18
C GLU A 17 13.35 2.77 -7.52
N GLY A 18 12.37 3.31 -6.78
CA GLY A 18 10.96 3.26 -7.16
C GLY A 18 10.20 2.06 -6.64
N ASN A 19 8.87 2.20 -6.65
CA ASN A 19 7.86 1.35 -5.98
C ASN A 19 7.64 1.70 -4.50
N CYS A 20 7.37 2.98 -4.21
CA CYS A 20 7.10 3.46 -2.87
C CYS A 20 5.60 3.38 -2.55
N VAL A 21 5.20 2.50 -1.63
CA VAL A 21 3.80 2.36 -1.20
C VAL A 21 3.58 2.89 0.23
N GLU A 22 2.40 3.47 0.44
CA GLU A 22 1.92 3.94 1.74
C GLU A 22 0.64 3.17 2.11
N VAL A 23 0.56 2.70 3.36
CA VAL A 23 -0.61 1.97 3.89
C VAL A 23 -1.15 2.66 5.15
N ARG A 24 -2.46 2.66 5.34
CA ARG A 24 -3.12 3.20 6.54
C ARG A 24 -4.34 2.36 6.91
N LEU A 25 -4.62 2.27 8.22
CA LEU A 25 -5.90 1.80 8.74
C LEU A 25 -6.91 2.96 8.77
N ASP A 26 -8.06 2.76 8.15
CA ASP A 26 -9.16 3.73 7.99
C ASP A 26 -10.45 3.10 8.53
N GLY A 27 -10.55 3.02 9.87
CA GLY A 27 -11.56 2.19 10.55
C GLY A 27 -11.26 0.71 10.36
N GLU A 28 -12.23 -0.05 9.85
CA GLU A 28 -12.11 -1.48 9.54
C GLU A 28 -11.57 -1.74 8.12
N THR A 29 -11.23 -0.67 7.39
CA THR A 29 -10.69 -0.76 6.03
C THR A 29 -9.19 -0.49 6.03
N ILE A 30 -8.46 -1.24 5.22
CA ILE A 30 -7.05 -1.00 4.93
C ILE A 30 -6.97 -0.27 3.60
N VAL A 31 -6.24 0.86 3.59
CA VAL A 31 -6.09 1.68 2.39
C VAL A 31 -4.63 1.73 1.96
N VAL A 32 -4.40 1.61 0.65
CA VAL A 32 -3.07 1.59 0.02
C VAL A 32 -3.01 2.61 -1.09
N ARG A 33 -1.90 3.34 -1.19
CA ARG A 33 -1.65 4.27 -2.29
C ARG A 33 -0.18 4.32 -2.71
N ASP A 34 0.04 4.90 -3.88
CA ASP A 34 1.37 5.29 -4.35
C ASP A 34 1.85 6.53 -3.59
N SER A 35 2.99 6.40 -2.92
CA SER A 35 3.62 7.49 -2.16
C SER A 35 4.08 8.63 -3.07
N LYS A 36 4.39 8.33 -4.35
CA LYS A 36 4.81 9.31 -5.36
C LYS A 36 3.62 10.02 -6.00
N ASN A 37 2.43 9.42 -5.96
CA ASN A 37 1.18 10.01 -6.45
C ASN A 37 0.09 10.04 -5.38
N ARG A 38 0.31 10.82 -4.32
CA ARG A 38 -0.58 10.88 -3.13
C ARG A 38 -2.01 11.37 -3.42
N SER A 39 -2.21 12.08 -4.53
CA SER A 39 -3.52 12.54 -5.02
C SER A 39 -4.19 11.55 -5.98
N GLY A 40 -3.49 10.47 -6.35
CA GLY A 40 -3.99 9.43 -7.22
C GLY A 40 -4.97 8.49 -6.51
N PRO A 41 -5.33 7.38 -7.19
CA PRO A 41 -6.25 6.38 -6.65
C PRO A 41 -5.76 5.78 -5.33
N VAL A 42 -6.73 5.46 -4.46
CA VAL A 42 -6.50 4.74 -3.21
C VAL A 42 -7.22 3.40 -3.30
N LEU A 43 -6.47 2.31 -3.19
CA LEU A 43 -7.02 0.96 -3.09
C LEU A 43 -7.55 0.74 -1.68
N ARG A 44 -8.68 0.04 -1.54
CA ARG A 44 -9.35 -0.20 -0.25
C ARG A 44 -9.63 -1.69 -0.12
N PHE A 45 -9.33 -2.24 1.04
CA PHE A 45 -9.47 -3.66 1.35
C PHE A 45 -10.16 -3.84 2.71
N THR A 46 -10.98 -4.89 2.83
CA THR A 46 -11.34 -5.47 4.12
C THR A 46 -10.12 -6.17 4.75
N ASP A 47 -10.18 -6.50 6.05
CA ASP A 47 -9.12 -7.30 6.70
C ASP A 47 -8.90 -8.65 6.02
N ALA A 48 -9.98 -9.32 5.58
CA ALA A 48 -9.90 -10.60 4.89
C ALA A 48 -9.24 -10.49 3.51
N GLU A 49 -9.64 -9.51 2.70
CA GLU A 49 -9.03 -9.26 1.39
C GLU A 49 -7.55 -8.87 1.52
N TRP A 50 -7.21 -8.08 2.55
CA TRP A 50 -5.82 -7.71 2.80
C TRP A 50 -4.94 -8.91 3.14
N ARG A 51 -5.42 -9.82 3.99
CA ARG A 51 -4.71 -11.08 4.30
C ARG A 51 -4.53 -11.94 3.07
N ALA A 52 -5.57 -12.09 2.26
CA ALA A 52 -5.50 -12.85 1.01
C ALA A 52 -4.51 -12.22 0.02
N PHE A 53 -4.56 -10.90 -0.15
CA PHE A 53 -3.61 -10.16 -0.99
C PHE A 53 -2.16 -10.37 -0.54
N LEU A 54 -1.87 -10.27 0.75
CA LEU A 54 -0.51 -10.51 1.27
C LEU A 54 -0.05 -11.95 1.06
N ALA A 55 -0.93 -12.94 1.24
CA ALA A 55 -0.60 -14.34 0.98
C ALA A 55 -0.26 -14.57 -0.49
N GLY A 56 -1.11 -14.11 -1.42
CA GLY A 56 -0.85 -14.24 -2.87
C GLY A 56 0.42 -13.50 -3.30
N ALA A 57 0.67 -12.30 -2.76
CA ALA A 57 1.91 -11.56 -3.03
C ALA A 57 3.15 -12.28 -2.50
N GLN A 58 3.06 -12.96 -1.35
CA GLN A 58 4.16 -13.76 -0.80
C GLN A 58 4.42 -15.03 -1.63
N ASP A 59 3.36 -15.63 -2.18
CA ASP A 59 3.43 -16.82 -3.04
C ASP A 59 3.84 -16.48 -4.49
N GLY A 60 4.07 -15.20 -4.80
CA GLY A 60 4.47 -14.75 -6.14
C GLY A 60 3.33 -14.73 -7.16
N GLU A 61 2.07 -14.78 -6.72
CA GLU A 61 0.88 -14.82 -7.59
C GLU A 61 0.82 -13.63 -8.56
N PHE A 62 1.40 -12.49 -8.16
CA PHE A 62 1.38 -11.24 -8.91
C PHE A 62 2.72 -10.89 -9.57
N ASP A 63 3.70 -11.79 -9.52
CA ASP A 63 4.99 -11.56 -10.18
C ASP A 63 4.79 -11.57 -11.70
N LEU A 64 5.37 -10.58 -12.37
CA LEU A 64 5.30 -10.50 -13.82
C LEU A 64 6.21 -11.57 -14.44
N PRO A 65 5.78 -12.22 -15.53
CA PRO A 65 6.65 -13.13 -16.26
C PRO A 65 7.91 -12.41 -16.73
N ALA A 66 9.03 -13.14 -16.70
CA ALA A 66 10.34 -12.67 -17.14
C ALA A 66 10.40 -12.37 -18.65
#